data_AF-U1HY32-F1
#
_entry.id   AF-U1HY32-F1
#
_cell.length_a   1.000
_cell.length_b   1.000
_cell.length_c   1.000
_cell.angle_alpha   90.00
_cell.angle_beta   90.00
_cell.angle_gamma   90.00
#
_symmetry.space_group_name_H-M   'P 1'
#
loop_
_entity.id
_entity.type
_entity.pdbx_description
1 polymer ?
#
loop_
_entity_poly.entity_id
_entity_poly.type
_entity_poly.pdbx_seq_one_letter_code
_entity_poly.pdbx_strand_id
1 'polypeptide(L)'
;MRYTEKALESASAKGHLDVLDWWKKTSRARQDSNHPLPLKVGKSILAAAQSRRPATVAWWDNSGIPYSHEEGVARLASTHGHVRVLELWRELKGSKMIFDNQVLVGATKNGHADVLEWWKTRSGMRIEYKTCDIEEAMEDSLGGSGEAEVREWWERNGLNLGVGTSEWMKVKMLGN
;
A
#
# COMPACT_ATOMS: atom_id res chain seq x y z
N MET A 1 -13.63 27.81 -12.43
CA MET A 1 -12.66 27.02 -11.65
C MET A 1 -12.39 25.71 -12.38
N ARG A 2 -11.12 25.39 -12.70
CA ARG A 2 -10.75 24.11 -13.32
C ARG A 2 -10.48 23.10 -12.21
N TYR A 3 -11.31 22.06 -12.06
CA TYR A 3 -11.02 21.00 -11.09
C TYR A 3 -9.83 20.15 -11.60
N THR A 4 -8.94 19.82 -10.67
CA THR A 4 -7.74 19.00 -10.91
C THR A 4 -7.91 17.64 -10.23
N GLU A 5 -7.02 16.70 -10.54
CA GLU A 5 -6.95 15.36 -9.91
C GLU A 5 -6.96 15.44 -8.38
N LYS A 6 -6.40 16.53 -7.82
CA LYS A 6 -6.34 16.79 -6.38
C LYS A 6 -7.70 16.75 -5.67
N ALA A 7 -8.80 17.04 -6.37
CA ALA A 7 -10.13 17.01 -5.76
C ALA A 7 -10.55 15.58 -5.38
N LEU A 8 -10.41 14.62 -6.30
CA LEU A 8 -10.74 13.21 -6.06
C LEU A 8 -9.70 12.56 -5.14
N GLU A 9 -8.43 12.93 -5.27
CA GLU A 9 -7.37 12.45 -4.37
C GLU A 9 -7.62 12.89 -2.92
N SER A 10 -7.99 14.17 -2.72
CA SER A 10 -8.30 14.70 -1.38
C SER A 10 -9.55 14.06 -0.80
N ALA A 11 -10.61 13.88 -1.59
CA ALA A 11 -11.81 13.18 -1.14
C ALA A 11 -11.49 11.73 -0.73
N SER A 12 -10.61 11.07 -1.49
CA SER A 12 -10.20 9.69 -1.23
C SER A 12 -9.36 9.56 0.04
N ALA A 13 -8.36 10.44 0.23
CA ALA A 13 -7.53 10.48 1.43
C ALA A 13 -8.35 10.77 2.71
N LYS A 14 -9.36 11.65 2.60
CA LYS A 14 -10.24 12.00 3.72
C LYS A 14 -11.36 10.99 3.96
N GLY A 15 -11.64 10.11 3.01
CA GLY A 15 -12.73 9.13 3.09
C GLY A 15 -14.12 9.73 2.89
N HIS A 16 -14.24 10.79 2.10
CA HIS A 16 -15.52 11.43 1.78
C HIS A 16 -16.25 10.66 0.66
N LEU A 17 -16.85 9.51 1.02
CA LEU A 17 -17.53 8.63 0.07
C LEU A 17 -18.74 9.29 -0.59
N ASP A 18 -19.44 10.15 0.13
CA ASP A 18 -20.55 10.97 -0.36
C ASP A 18 -20.11 11.90 -1.50
N VAL A 19 -18.96 12.54 -1.36
CA VAL A 19 -18.35 13.38 -2.40
C VAL A 19 -17.97 12.53 -3.60
N LEU A 20 -17.35 11.37 -3.40
CA LEU A 20 -16.97 10.45 -4.47
C LEU A 20 -18.20 9.92 -5.24
N ASP A 21 -19.27 9.57 -4.52
CA ASP A 21 -20.55 9.16 -5.11
C ASP A 21 -21.18 10.29 -5.92
N TRP A 22 -21.15 11.53 -5.42
CA TRP A 22 -21.64 12.68 -6.16
C TRP A 22 -20.87 12.86 -7.48
N TRP A 23 -19.54 12.78 -7.45
CA TRP A 23 -18.72 12.86 -8.66
C TRP A 23 -19.05 11.75 -9.65
N LYS A 24 -19.16 10.50 -9.20
CA LYS A 24 -19.54 9.35 -10.03
C LYS A 24 -20.90 9.55 -10.69
N LYS A 25 -21.93 9.90 -9.91
CA LYS A 25 -23.31 10.11 -10.40
C LYS A 25 -23.38 11.27 -11.39
N THR A 26 -22.73 12.39 -11.04
CA THR A 26 -22.76 13.61 -11.86
C THR A 26 -21.99 13.43 -13.17
N SER A 27 -20.85 12.74 -13.13
CA SER A 27 -20.08 12.41 -14.34
C SER A 27 -20.90 11.55 -15.30
N ARG A 28 -21.55 10.50 -14.79
CA ARG A 28 -22.43 9.62 -15.58
C ARG A 28 -23.62 10.38 -16.17
N ALA A 29 -24.29 11.21 -15.38
CA ALA A 29 -25.46 11.97 -15.84
C ALA A 29 -25.11 13.01 -16.93
N ARG A 30 -23.85 13.47 -16.98
CA ARG A 30 -23.38 14.51 -17.90
C ARG A 30 -22.57 13.98 -19.07
N GLN A 31 -22.46 12.66 -19.22
CA GLN A 31 -21.59 12.03 -20.22
C GLN A 31 -21.87 12.54 -21.65
N ASP A 32 -23.15 12.66 -22.01
CA ASP A 32 -23.60 13.11 -23.34
C ASP A 32 -24.06 14.58 -23.35
N SER A 33 -23.76 15.34 -22.30
CA SER A 33 -24.13 16.76 -22.22
C SER A 33 -23.13 17.66 -22.94
N ASN A 34 -23.54 18.89 -23.28
CA ASN A 34 -22.64 19.92 -23.82
C ASN A 34 -21.47 20.28 -22.87
N HIS A 35 -21.54 19.86 -21.61
CA HIS A 35 -20.53 20.10 -20.59
C HIS A 35 -20.22 18.82 -19.81
N PRO A 36 -19.50 17.85 -20.42
CA PRO A 36 -19.16 16.60 -19.74
C PRO A 36 -18.26 16.88 -18.53
N LEU A 37 -18.37 16.01 -17.54
CA LEU A 37 -17.58 16.10 -16.30
C LEU A 37 -16.68 14.87 -16.19
N PRO A 38 -15.53 14.83 -16.88
CA PRO A 38 -14.62 13.69 -16.83
C PRO A 38 -14.05 13.47 -15.42
N LEU A 39 -14.04 12.22 -14.95
CA LEU A 39 -13.43 11.87 -13.68
C LEU A 39 -11.92 11.88 -13.81
N LYS A 40 -11.27 12.77 -13.07
CA LYS A 40 -9.80 12.87 -12.99
C LYS A 40 -9.29 12.06 -11.81
N VAL A 41 -9.26 10.74 -11.97
CA VAL A 41 -9.00 9.80 -10.87
C VAL A 41 -7.59 9.93 -10.29
N GLY A 42 -6.59 10.31 -11.08
CA GLY A 42 -5.21 10.53 -10.61
C GLY A 42 -4.71 9.38 -9.72
N LYS A 43 -4.10 9.72 -8.58
CA LYS A 43 -3.62 8.77 -7.56
C LYS A 43 -4.64 8.52 -6.45
N SER A 44 -5.94 8.63 -6.74
CA SER A 44 -6.98 8.60 -5.70
C SER A 44 -7.00 7.31 -4.87
N ILE A 45 -6.82 6.15 -5.50
CA ILE A 45 -6.76 4.87 -4.78
C ILE A 45 -5.52 4.79 -3.87
N LEU A 46 -4.38 5.32 -4.32
CA LEU A 46 -3.16 5.42 -3.53
C LEU A 46 -3.34 6.35 -2.33
N ALA A 47 -4.00 7.49 -2.53
CA ALA A 47 -4.29 8.45 -1.49
C ALA A 47 -5.19 7.84 -0.39
N ALA A 48 -6.16 7.01 -0.77
CA ALA A 48 -6.97 6.22 0.16
C ALA A 48 -6.14 5.19 0.94
N ALA A 49 -5.29 4.43 0.23
CA ALA A 49 -4.42 3.42 0.82
C ALA A 49 -3.46 4.03 1.84
N GLN A 50 -2.80 5.13 1.49
CA GLN A 50 -1.89 5.88 2.35
C GLN A 50 -2.57 6.45 3.61
N SER A 51 -3.84 6.83 3.53
CA SER A 51 -4.57 7.54 4.59
C SER A 51 -5.39 6.62 5.51
N ARG A 52 -5.11 5.31 5.51
CA ARG A 52 -5.85 4.30 6.30
C ARG A 52 -7.36 4.29 6.01
N ARG A 53 -7.76 4.37 4.74
CA ARG A 53 -9.17 4.43 4.34
C ARG A 53 -9.64 3.16 3.61
N PRO A 54 -9.84 2.02 4.31
CA PRO A 54 -10.26 0.77 3.67
C PRO A 54 -11.63 0.92 2.99
N ALA A 55 -12.59 1.64 3.58
CA ALA A 55 -13.89 1.87 2.96
C ALA A 55 -13.79 2.60 1.61
N THR A 56 -12.86 3.55 1.47
CA THR A 56 -12.62 4.24 0.21
C THR A 56 -11.92 3.36 -0.81
N VAL A 57 -10.98 2.51 -0.38
CA VAL A 57 -10.36 1.51 -1.27
C VAL A 57 -11.42 0.54 -1.81
N ALA A 58 -12.30 0.02 -0.94
CA ALA A 58 -13.43 -0.81 -1.35
C ALA A 58 -14.38 -0.06 -2.29
N TRP A 59 -14.65 1.22 -2.03
CA TRP A 59 -15.48 2.04 -2.91
C TRP A 59 -14.86 2.15 -4.31
N TRP A 60 -13.56 2.44 -4.41
CA TRP A 60 -12.87 2.54 -5.70
C TRP A 60 -12.94 1.23 -6.49
N ASP A 61 -12.66 0.09 -5.86
CA ASP A 61 -12.71 -1.23 -6.50
C ASP A 61 -14.13 -1.60 -6.97
N ASN A 62 -15.15 -1.29 -6.16
CA ASN A 62 -16.55 -1.53 -6.50
C ASN A 62 -17.17 -0.44 -7.40
N SER A 63 -16.46 0.67 -7.66
CA SER A 63 -17.05 1.82 -8.34
C SER A 63 -17.29 1.57 -9.84
N GLY A 64 -16.57 0.62 -10.44
CA GLY A 64 -16.51 0.43 -11.89
C GLY A 64 -15.80 1.58 -12.63
N ILE A 65 -15.18 2.52 -11.90
CA ILE A 65 -14.38 3.60 -12.48
C ILE A 65 -12.97 3.04 -12.73
N PRO A 66 -12.44 3.08 -13.97
CA PRO A 66 -11.06 2.70 -14.22
C PRO A 66 -10.10 3.59 -13.41
N TYR A 67 -9.20 2.96 -12.67
CA TYR A 67 -8.12 3.64 -11.95
C TYR A 67 -6.78 2.98 -12.30
N SER A 68 -5.70 3.74 -12.20
CA SER A 68 -4.32 3.26 -12.36
C SER A 68 -3.64 3.09 -11.00
N HIS A 69 -2.40 2.59 -11.01
CA HIS A 69 -1.53 2.47 -9.84
C HIS A 69 -1.96 1.44 -8.80
N GLU A 70 -2.60 0.36 -9.21
CA GLU A 70 -3.00 -0.71 -8.30
C GLU A 70 -1.80 -1.38 -7.61
N GLU A 71 -0.65 -1.42 -8.30
CA GLU A 71 0.63 -1.92 -7.81
C GLU A 71 1.16 -1.12 -6.61
N GLY A 72 0.77 0.15 -6.48
CA GLY A 72 1.21 1.01 -5.39
C GLY A 72 0.39 0.86 -4.11
N VAL A 73 -0.79 0.21 -4.16
CA VAL A 73 -1.71 0.11 -3.01
C VAL A 73 -1.09 -0.70 -1.88
N ALA A 74 -0.59 -1.91 -2.18
CA ALA A 74 0.04 -2.79 -1.20
C ALA A 74 1.30 -2.15 -0.62
N ARG A 75 2.12 -1.50 -1.45
CA ARG A 75 3.32 -0.78 -1.02
C ARG A 75 2.98 0.35 -0.05
N LEU A 76 2.07 1.26 -0.40
CA LEU A 76 1.74 2.40 0.47
C LEU A 76 1.05 1.97 1.76
N ALA A 77 0.18 0.96 1.71
CA ALA A 77 -0.42 0.40 2.90
C ALA A 77 0.65 -0.21 3.83
N SER A 78 1.67 -0.87 3.26
CA SER A 78 2.78 -1.42 4.04
C SER A 78 3.67 -0.34 4.64
N THR A 79 4.03 0.68 3.85
CA THR A 79 4.84 1.84 4.28
C THR A 79 4.22 2.62 5.44
N HIS A 80 2.89 2.63 5.55
CA HIS A 80 2.18 3.42 6.58
C HIS A 80 1.52 2.57 7.68
N GLY A 81 1.78 1.26 7.72
CA GLY A 81 1.31 0.41 8.83
C GLY A 81 -0.18 0.02 8.73
N HIS A 82 -0.77 0.04 7.54
CA HIS A 82 -2.22 -0.12 7.36
C HIS A 82 -2.60 -1.58 7.06
N VAL A 83 -2.42 -2.47 8.03
CA VAL A 83 -2.80 -3.91 7.92
C VAL A 83 -4.23 -4.10 7.43
N ARG A 84 -5.18 -3.29 7.92
CA ARG A 84 -6.59 -3.41 7.50
C ARG A 84 -6.81 -3.10 6.01
N VAL A 85 -6.00 -2.23 5.42
CA VAL A 85 -6.04 -1.95 3.98
C VAL A 85 -5.45 -3.14 3.21
N LEU A 86 -4.35 -3.74 3.70
CA LEU A 86 -3.76 -4.95 3.10
C LEU A 86 -4.72 -6.15 3.13
N GLU A 87 -5.40 -6.38 4.26
CA GLU A 87 -6.43 -7.42 4.40
C GLU A 87 -7.53 -7.26 3.36
N LEU A 88 -8.13 -6.06 3.28
CA LEU A 88 -9.16 -5.76 2.29
C LEU A 88 -8.63 -5.93 0.86
N TRP A 89 -7.42 -5.42 0.57
CA TRP A 89 -6.86 -5.49 -0.77
C TRP A 89 -6.63 -6.93 -1.22
N ARG A 90 -6.17 -7.78 -0.31
CA ARG A 90 -6.07 -9.23 -0.52
C ARG A 90 -7.45 -9.86 -0.76
N GLU A 91 -8.48 -9.49 -0.01
CA GLU A 91 -9.85 -10.00 -0.21
C GLU A 91 -10.39 -9.63 -1.60
N LEU A 92 -10.11 -8.42 -2.09
CA LEU A 92 -10.58 -7.94 -3.39
C LEU A 92 -9.80 -8.55 -4.57
N LYS A 93 -8.47 -8.67 -4.45
CA LYS A 93 -7.61 -9.13 -5.56
C LYS A 93 -7.25 -10.60 -5.52
N GLY A 94 -7.32 -11.24 -4.34
CA GLY A 94 -6.91 -12.62 -4.12
C GLY A 94 -5.45 -12.84 -4.54
N SER A 95 -5.21 -13.92 -5.29
CA SER A 95 -3.87 -14.26 -5.83
C SER A 95 -3.38 -13.31 -6.93
N LYS A 96 -4.23 -12.43 -7.45
CA LYS A 96 -3.87 -11.43 -8.49
C LYS A 96 -3.36 -10.12 -7.90
N MET A 97 -3.20 -10.03 -6.57
CA MET A 97 -2.66 -8.84 -5.93
C MET A 97 -1.25 -8.55 -6.45
N ILE A 98 -1.04 -7.37 -7.03
CA ILE A 98 0.26 -6.93 -7.53
C ILE A 98 1.05 -6.28 -6.38
N PHE A 99 2.28 -6.73 -6.19
CA PHE A 99 3.23 -6.17 -5.23
C PHE A 99 4.67 -6.52 -5.64
N ASP A 100 5.64 -5.83 -5.05
CA ASP A 100 7.08 -6.09 -5.16
C ASP A 100 7.73 -6.15 -3.76
N ASN A 101 9.04 -6.34 -3.70
CA ASN A 101 9.79 -6.39 -2.43
C ASN A 101 9.73 -5.07 -1.62
N GLN A 102 9.28 -3.96 -2.22
CA GLN A 102 9.18 -2.67 -1.55
C GLN A 102 8.11 -2.67 -0.45
N VAL A 103 7.20 -3.65 -0.44
CA VAL A 103 6.27 -3.83 0.68
C VAL A 103 7.00 -4.14 1.98
N LEU A 104 8.11 -4.90 1.93
CA LEU A 104 8.92 -5.25 3.09
C LEU A 104 9.88 -4.12 3.47
N VAL A 105 10.52 -3.51 2.47
CA VAL A 105 11.39 -2.33 2.66
C VAL A 105 10.62 -1.18 3.31
N GLY A 106 9.44 -0.87 2.78
CA GLY A 106 8.58 0.20 3.29
C GLY A 106 8.12 -0.03 4.73
N ALA A 107 7.69 -1.25 5.05
CA ALA A 107 7.30 -1.62 6.41
C ALA A 107 8.49 -1.57 7.38
N THR A 108 9.66 -2.03 6.94
CA THR A 108 10.90 -2.05 7.74
C THR A 108 11.34 -0.62 8.07
N LYS A 109 11.49 0.23 7.05
CA LYS A 109 11.95 1.61 7.20
C LYS A 109 11.09 2.44 8.16
N ASN A 110 9.79 2.16 8.19
CA ASN A 110 8.81 2.92 8.98
C ASN A 110 8.41 2.23 10.30
N GLY A 111 9.07 1.13 10.69
CA GLY A 111 8.83 0.50 11.99
C GLY A 111 7.51 -0.27 12.10
N HIS A 112 7.05 -0.92 11.04
CA HIS A 112 5.77 -1.64 10.99
C HIS A 112 5.95 -3.16 11.05
N ALA A 113 6.33 -3.67 12.22
CA ALA A 113 6.51 -5.12 12.43
C ALA A 113 5.20 -5.92 12.27
N ASP A 114 4.06 -5.32 12.58
CA ASP A 114 2.72 -5.90 12.39
C ASP A 114 2.40 -6.15 10.91
N VAL A 115 2.82 -5.26 10.02
CA VAL A 115 2.74 -5.43 8.56
C VAL A 115 3.65 -6.56 8.09
N LEU A 116 4.88 -6.65 8.59
CA LEU A 116 5.79 -7.74 8.26
C LEU A 116 5.20 -9.10 8.68
N GLU A 117 4.63 -9.17 9.89
CA GLU A 117 3.94 -10.36 10.39
C GLU A 117 2.73 -10.72 9.52
N TRP A 118 1.95 -9.73 9.09
CA TRP A 118 0.82 -9.93 8.18
C TRP A 118 1.27 -10.51 6.83
N TRP A 119 2.35 -9.96 6.24
CA TRP A 119 2.90 -10.48 5.00
C TRP A 119 3.40 -11.91 5.14
N LYS A 120 4.03 -12.25 6.27
CA LYS A 120 4.50 -13.62 6.53
C LYS A 120 3.36 -14.62 6.71
N THR A 121 2.32 -14.28 7.49
CA THR A 121 1.34 -15.26 8.00
C THR A 121 -0.03 -15.19 7.34
N ARG A 122 -0.50 -14.01 6.95
CA ARG A 122 -1.88 -13.78 6.50
C ARG A 122 -2.01 -13.50 5.01
N SER A 123 -0.96 -13.01 4.36
CA SER A 123 -1.00 -12.73 2.92
C SER A 123 -1.27 -13.99 2.08
N GLY A 124 -0.69 -15.13 2.50
CA GLY A 124 -0.65 -16.36 1.71
C GLY A 124 0.26 -16.26 0.47
N MET A 125 1.16 -15.28 0.44
CA MET A 125 2.04 -14.96 -0.68
C MET A 125 3.50 -15.12 -0.27
N ARG A 126 4.33 -15.48 -1.24
CA ARG A 126 5.78 -15.57 -1.06
C ARG A 126 6.43 -14.32 -1.62
N ILE A 127 7.27 -13.68 -0.83
CA ILE A 127 7.93 -12.42 -1.19
C ILE A 127 9.43 -12.63 -1.19
N GLU A 128 10.07 -12.35 -2.31
CA GLU A 128 11.53 -12.31 -2.41
C GLU A 128 12.05 -11.01 -1.82
N TYR A 129 13.14 -11.09 -1.05
CA TYR A 129 13.86 -9.93 -0.55
C TYR A 129 15.36 -10.19 -0.52
N LYS A 130 16.16 -9.13 -0.57
CA LYS A 130 17.60 -9.20 -0.33
C LYS A 130 17.91 -8.70 1.06
N THR A 131 18.87 -9.33 1.73
CA THR A 131 19.35 -8.91 3.05
C THR A 131 19.75 -7.43 3.04
N CYS A 132 20.51 -7.00 2.03
CA CYS A 132 20.94 -5.61 1.90
C CYS A 132 19.80 -4.59 1.80
N ASP A 133 18.71 -4.90 1.09
CA ASP A 133 17.57 -3.98 0.95
C ASP A 133 16.88 -3.75 2.31
N ILE A 134 16.87 -4.77 3.17
CA ILE A 134 16.27 -4.71 4.51
C ILE A 134 17.22 -4.02 5.50
N GLU A 135 18.53 -4.30 5.43
CA GLU A 135 19.55 -3.61 6.22
C GLU A 135 19.58 -2.11 5.92
N GLU A 136 19.65 -1.74 4.64
CA GLU A 136 19.57 -0.35 4.19
C GLU A 136 18.30 0.31 4.70
N ALA A 137 17.13 -0.36 4.59
CA ALA A 137 15.88 0.16 5.12
C ALA A 137 15.90 0.43 6.63
N MET A 138 16.59 -0.40 7.41
CA MET A 138 16.73 -0.20 8.86
C MET A 138 17.68 0.95 9.19
N GLU A 139 18.79 1.09 8.46
CA GLU A 139 19.75 2.20 8.61
C GLU A 139 19.12 3.54 8.21
N ASP A 140 18.29 3.54 7.17
CA ASP A 140 17.53 4.68 6.67
C ASP A 140 16.31 5.04 7.54
N SER A 141 16.04 4.27 8.60
CA SER A 141 14.91 4.55 9.48
C SER A 141 15.09 5.90 10.18
N LEU A 142 14.00 6.66 10.30
CA LEU A 142 14.04 8.00 10.90
C LEU A 142 14.05 7.96 12.45
N GLY A 143 14.38 6.83 13.08
CA GLY A 143 14.40 6.68 14.55
C GLY A 143 13.01 6.65 15.17
N GLY A 144 12.03 6.02 14.51
CA GLY A 144 10.65 5.91 14.97
C GLY A 144 10.44 4.88 16.09
N SER A 145 9.32 4.96 16.80
CA SER A 145 9.00 4.08 17.94
C SER A 145 8.83 2.60 17.59
N GLY A 146 8.89 2.20 16.31
CA GLY A 146 8.71 0.82 15.85
C GLY A 146 9.97 0.14 15.33
N GLU A 147 11.12 0.83 15.38
CA GLU A 147 12.38 0.34 14.82
C GLU A 147 12.92 -0.88 15.59
N ALA A 148 12.80 -0.86 16.92
CA ALA A 148 13.24 -1.97 17.77
C ALA A 148 12.41 -3.23 17.48
N GLU A 149 11.09 -3.08 17.36
CA GLU A 149 10.16 -4.16 17.06
C GLU A 149 10.43 -4.78 15.69
N VAL A 150 10.70 -3.95 14.68
CA VAL A 150 11.07 -4.43 13.34
C VAL A 150 12.39 -5.19 13.37
N ARG A 151 13.41 -4.67 14.09
CA ARG A 151 14.71 -5.35 14.21
C ARG A 151 14.57 -6.70 14.90
N GLU A 152 13.91 -6.73 16.06
CA GLU A 152 13.62 -7.98 16.77
C GLU A 152 12.81 -8.95 15.91
N TRP A 153 11.86 -8.44 15.12
CA TRP A 153 11.08 -9.27 14.21
C TRP A 153 11.98 -9.90 13.14
N TRP A 154 12.86 -9.13 12.50
CA TRP A 154 13.78 -9.65 11.48
C TRP A 154 14.78 -10.65 12.05
N GLU A 155 15.32 -10.40 13.25
CA GLU A 155 16.20 -11.33 13.98
C GLU A 155 15.52 -12.68 14.24
N ARG A 156 14.28 -12.65 14.73
CA ARG A 156 13.45 -13.87 14.94
C ARG A 156 13.11 -14.59 13.63
N ASN A 157 13.16 -13.90 12.50
CA ASN A 157 12.79 -14.42 11.18
C ASN A 157 14.00 -14.70 10.27
N GLY A 158 15.21 -14.82 10.83
CA GLY A 158 16.38 -15.34 10.11
C GLY A 158 17.21 -14.29 9.37
N LEU A 159 17.03 -13.01 9.69
CA LEU A 159 18.00 -11.96 9.37
C LEU A 159 19.02 -11.90 10.50
N ASN A 160 20.28 -12.25 10.21
CA ASN A 160 21.35 -12.18 11.19
C ASN A 160 22.29 -11.02 10.83
N LEU A 161 22.17 -9.91 11.54
CA LEU A 161 22.84 -8.63 11.25
C LEU A 161 24.35 -8.62 11.59
N GLY A 162 24.97 -9.79 11.75
CA GLY A 162 26.36 -9.93 12.19
C GLY A 162 27.20 -10.96 11.42
N VAL A 163 26.69 -11.54 10.32
CA VAL A 163 27.45 -12.52 9.51
C VAL A 163 28.13 -11.85 8.32
N GLY A 164 29.38 -12.25 8.05
CA GLY A 164 30.25 -11.63 7.05
C GLY A 164 29.66 -11.51 5.64
N THR A 165 30.31 -10.66 4.84
CA THR A 165 30.00 -10.11 3.50
C THR A 165 29.64 -11.09 2.37
N SER A 166 29.26 -12.34 2.65
CA SER A 166 28.74 -13.31 1.67
C SER A 166 27.23 -13.53 1.77
N GLU A 167 26.59 -13.14 2.88
CA GLU A 167 25.14 -13.25 3.11
C GLU A 167 24.33 -12.04 2.59
N TRP A 168 25.00 -10.92 2.30
CA TRP A 168 24.37 -9.62 2.02
C TRP A 168 23.61 -9.54 0.67
N MET A 169 24.12 -10.17 -0.40
CA MET A 169 23.46 -10.21 -1.71
C MET A 169 22.46 -11.36 -1.87
N LYS A 170 22.32 -12.25 -0.88
CA LYS A 170 21.48 -13.43 -1.04
C LYS A 170 20.01 -13.03 -1.09
N VAL A 171 19.31 -13.56 -2.10
CA VAL A 171 17.86 -13.51 -2.17
C VAL A 171 17.30 -14.53 -1.18
N LYS A 172 16.42 -14.07 -0.30
CA LYS A 172 15.68 -14.86 0.68
C LYS A 172 14.18 -14.75 0.41
N MET A 173 13.42 -15.70 0.95
CA MET A 173 11.96 -15.74 0.82
C MET A 173 11.31 -15.42 2.16
N LEU A 174 10.28 -14.60 2.14
CA LEU A 174 9.35 -14.41 3.25
C LEU A 174 7.98 -14.98 2.88
N GLY A 175 7.48 -15.92 3.67
CA GLY A 175 6.19 -16.58 3.51
C GLY A 175 6.19 -17.98 4.13
N ASN A 176 5.00 -18.57 4.29
CA ASN A 176 4.85 -19.97 4.74
C ASN A 176 5.29 -21.01 3.67
#